data_AF-A0A7L0VXC4-F1
#
_entry.id   AF-A0A7L0VXC4-F1
#
_cell.length_a   1.000
_cell.length_b   1.000
_cell.length_c   1.000
_cell.angle_alpha   90.00
_cell.angle_beta   90.00
_cell.angle_gamma   90.00
#
_symmetry.space_group_name_H-M   'P 1'
#
loop_
_entity.id
_entity.type
_entity.pdbx_description
1 polymer ?
#
loop_
_entity_poly.entity_id
_entity_poly.type
_entity_poly.pdbx_seq_one_letter_code
_entity_poly.pdbx_strand_id
1 'polypeptide(L)'
;ATYLPPPHSTTKPGFPVPMNTDNPGVRKAARFGVYQYNNSSNDLFLFKERQINKAMVQVVRGLKYMLHVEISRTVCEKRGHSNLDSCHFQTKKKLQQMLRCYFEVWIMPWLQKAQVPVALCH
;
A
#
# COMPACT_ATOMS: atom_id res chain seq x y z
N ALA A 1 -12.58 -6.97 -11.68
CA ALA A 1 -11.45 -7.92 -11.61
C ALA A 1 -10.16 -7.16 -11.91
N THR A 2 -9.11 -7.32 -11.11
CA THR A 2 -7.77 -6.78 -11.42
C THR A 2 -7.21 -7.56 -12.60
N TYR A 3 -7.19 -6.95 -13.78
CA TYR A 3 -6.53 -7.53 -14.95
C TYR A 3 -5.02 -7.55 -14.68
N LEU A 4 -4.50 -8.75 -14.42
CA LEU A 4 -3.07 -9.00 -14.43
C LEU A 4 -2.71 -9.36 -15.87
N PRO A 5 -1.84 -8.60 -16.55
CA PRO A 5 -1.33 -9.05 -17.84
C PRO A 5 -0.66 -10.43 -17.65
N PRO A 6 -0.87 -11.37 -18.58
CA PRO A 6 -0.23 -12.67 -18.49
C PRO A 6 1.29 -12.50 -18.44
N PRO A 7 2.00 -13.22 -17.55
CA PRO A 7 3.45 -13.13 -17.48
C PRO A 7 4.07 -13.54 -18.81
N HIS A 8 5.14 -12.85 -19.22
CA HIS A 8 5.93 -13.27 -20.39
C HIS A 8 6.37 -14.73 -20.23
N SER A 9 6.30 -15.54 -21.29
CA SER A 9 6.50 -17.01 -21.30
C SER A 9 7.81 -17.51 -20.67
N THR A 10 8.79 -16.64 -20.40
CA THR A 10 10.06 -16.95 -19.75
C THR A 10 10.04 -16.80 -18.22
N THR A 11 8.94 -16.29 -17.64
CA THR A 11 8.83 -16.06 -16.20
C THR A 11 8.41 -17.34 -15.49
N LYS A 12 9.25 -17.86 -14.59
CA LYS A 12 8.88 -18.99 -13.73
C LYS A 12 7.66 -18.63 -12.87
N PRO A 13 6.59 -19.45 -12.86
CA PRO A 13 5.44 -19.23 -11.98
C PRO A 13 5.88 -19.08 -10.52
N GLY A 14 5.34 -18.08 -9.82
CA GLY A 14 5.66 -17.82 -8.43
C GLY A 14 6.93 -17.00 -8.18
N PHE A 15 7.68 -16.56 -9.21
CA PHE A 15 8.72 -15.54 -9.03
C PHE A 15 8.10 -14.13 -9.01
N PRO A 16 8.56 -13.19 -8.16
CA PRO A 16 8.07 -11.82 -8.19
C PRO A 16 8.39 -11.11 -9.52
N VAL A 17 7.40 -10.50 -10.14
CA VAL A 17 7.57 -9.72 -11.37
C VAL A 17 7.23 -8.25 -11.15
N PRO A 18 7.88 -7.31 -11.87
CA PRO A 18 7.50 -5.90 -11.84
C PRO A 18 6.06 -5.69 -12.27
N MET A 19 5.40 -4.71 -11.66
CA MET A 19 4.02 -4.35 -11.97
C MET A 19 3.88 -2.84 -12.03
N ASN A 20 3.03 -2.36 -12.93
CA ASN A 20 2.77 -0.93 -13.07
C ASN A 20 2.20 -0.37 -11.74
N THR A 21 2.78 0.72 -11.26
CA THR A 21 2.41 1.41 -10.01
C THR A 21 1.00 1.99 -10.06
N ASP A 22 0.48 2.29 -11.25
CA ASP A 22 -0.89 2.74 -11.49
C ASP A 22 -1.91 1.61 -11.55
N ASN A 23 -1.48 0.34 -11.50
CA ASN A 23 -2.42 -0.76 -11.54
C ASN A 23 -3.37 -0.70 -10.32
N PRO A 24 -4.69 -0.88 -10.50
CA PRO A 24 -5.66 -0.81 -9.41
C PRO A 24 -5.36 -1.77 -8.24
N GLY A 25 -4.81 -2.95 -8.52
CA GLY A 25 -4.40 -3.92 -7.50
C GLY A 25 -3.23 -3.43 -6.68
N VAL A 26 -2.26 -2.75 -7.31
CA VAL A 26 -1.11 -2.12 -6.63
C VAL A 26 -1.57 -0.97 -5.75
N ARG A 27 -2.43 -0.08 -6.26
CA ARG A 27 -3.02 1.03 -5.47
C ARG A 27 -3.80 0.51 -4.27
N LYS A 28 -4.61 -0.54 -4.47
CA LYS A 28 -5.36 -1.20 -3.38
C LYS A 28 -4.42 -1.83 -2.34
N ALA A 29 -3.36 -2.50 -2.77
CA ALA A 29 -2.36 -3.07 -1.88
C ALA A 29 -1.63 -1.98 -1.07
N ALA A 30 -1.22 -0.88 -1.71
CA ALA A 30 -0.61 0.25 -1.02
C ALA A 30 -1.54 0.79 0.08
N ARG A 31 -2.85 0.96 -0.23
CA ARG A 31 -3.84 1.40 0.75
C ARG A 31 -3.97 0.46 1.95
N PHE A 32 -3.91 -0.86 1.76
CA PHE A 32 -3.86 -1.81 2.89
C PHE A 32 -2.59 -1.63 3.73
N GLY A 33 -1.43 -1.43 3.11
CA GLY A 33 -0.18 -1.13 3.81
C GLY A 33 -0.27 0.14 4.66
N VAL A 34 -0.87 1.21 4.12
CA VAL A 34 -1.14 2.45 4.84
C VAL A 34 -2.09 2.23 6.02
N TYR A 35 -3.16 1.45 5.85
CA TYR A 35 -4.04 1.12 6.97
C TYR A 35 -3.31 0.35 8.07
N GLN A 36 -2.45 -0.60 7.72
CA GLN A 36 -1.63 -1.32 8.69
C GLN A 36 -0.71 -0.37 9.47
N TYR A 37 -0.01 0.54 8.77
CA TYR A 37 0.83 1.55 9.40
C TYR A 37 0.03 2.48 10.32
N ASN A 38 -1.10 3.00 9.86
CA ASN A 38 -1.96 3.86 10.67
C ASN A 38 -2.45 3.14 11.92
N ASN A 39 -2.76 1.84 11.83
CA ASN A 39 -3.25 1.08 12.97
C ASN A 39 -2.14 0.88 14.03
N SER A 40 -0.91 0.61 13.61
CA SER A 40 0.23 0.40 14.53
C SER A 40 0.89 1.69 15.02
N SER A 41 0.77 2.80 14.30
CA SER A 41 1.36 4.08 14.67
C SER A 41 0.59 4.77 15.78
N ASN A 42 1.33 5.46 16.67
CA ASN A 42 0.80 6.31 17.73
C ASN A 42 0.61 7.78 17.30
N ASP A 43 0.77 8.09 16.02
CA ASP A 43 0.53 9.43 15.50
C ASP A 43 -0.94 9.85 15.69
N LEU A 44 -1.15 11.13 15.99
CA LEU A 44 -2.49 11.72 16.15
C LEU A 44 -3.23 11.80 14.81
N PHE A 45 -2.49 11.94 13.71
CA PHE A 45 -3.01 12.10 12.36
C PHE A 45 -2.86 10.82 11.56
N LEU A 46 -3.78 10.63 10.62
CA LEU A 46 -3.68 9.57 9.64
C LEU A 46 -2.61 9.90 8.59
N PHE A 47 -1.90 8.88 8.12
CA PHE A 47 -1.08 8.93 6.92
C PHE A 47 -1.86 8.41 5.72
N LYS A 48 -1.51 8.90 4.54
CA LYS A 48 -2.07 8.48 3.24
C LYS A 48 -0.94 8.23 2.25
N GLU A 49 -1.11 7.28 1.34
CA GLU A 49 -0.16 7.06 0.26
C GLU A 49 -0.06 8.31 -0.63
N ARG A 50 1.16 8.79 -0.82
CA ARG A 50 1.49 9.93 -1.68
C ARG A 50 1.98 9.46 -3.04
N GLN A 51 2.88 8.48 -3.05
CA GLN A 51 3.49 7.97 -4.27
C GLN A 51 3.88 6.51 -4.11
N ILE A 52 3.64 5.70 -5.14
CA ILE A 52 4.11 4.32 -5.21
C ILE A 52 5.31 4.31 -6.16
N ASN A 53 6.50 4.13 -5.62
CA ASN A 53 7.76 4.23 -6.37
C ASN A 53 8.11 2.94 -7.10
N LYS A 54 7.78 1.79 -6.51
CA LYS A 54 8.06 0.48 -7.07
C LYS A 54 7.00 -0.52 -6.63
N ALA A 55 6.60 -1.38 -7.54
CA ALA A 55 5.68 -2.47 -7.24
C ALA A 55 6.13 -3.76 -7.93
N MET A 56 6.12 -4.85 -7.18
CA MET A 56 6.27 -6.20 -7.67
C MET A 56 5.05 -7.02 -7.25
N VAL A 57 4.71 -8.06 -8.02
CA VAL A 57 3.67 -9.01 -7.67
C VAL A 57 4.17 -10.44 -7.81
N GLN A 58 3.76 -11.30 -6.89
CA GLN A 58 4.07 -12.71 -6.87
C GLN A 58 2.77 -13.52 -6.70
N VAL A 59 2.57 -14.52 -7.56
CA VAL A 59 1.39 -15.41 -7.47
C VAL A 59 1.71 -16.58 -6.54
N VAL A 60 1.09 -16.59 -5.36
CA VAL A 60 1.37 -17.57 -4.27
C VAL A 60 0.09 -17.89 -3.49
N ARG A 61 -0.80 -18.74 -4.06
CA ARG A 61 -2.16 -18.98 -3.53
C ARG A 61 -2.84 -17.66 -3.12
N GLY A 62 -2.65 -16.66 -3.98
CA GLY A 62 -3.07 -15.27 -3.80
C GLY A 62 -2.13 -14.38 -4.60
N LEU A 63 -2.26 -13.07 -4.42
CA LEU A 63 -1.38 -12.06 -5.00
C LEU A 63 -0.61 -11.39 -3.88
N LYS A 64 0.69 -11.66 -3.81
CA LYS A 64 1.60 -11.00 -2.88
C LYS A 64 2.25 -9.82 -3.57
N TYR A 65 1.88 -8.62 -3.15
CA TYR A 65 2.45 -7.36 -3.61
C TYR A 65 3.63 -6.98 -2.72
N MET A 66 4.71 -6.50 -3.33
CA MET A 66 5.88 -5.95 -2.63
C MET A 66 6.07 -4.53 -3.13
N LEU A 67 5.87 -3.55 -2.24
CA LEU A 67 5.68 -2.16 -2.61
C LEU A 67 6.67 -1.25 -1.88
N HIS A 68 7.27 -0.33 -2.62
CA HIS A 68 7.94 0.84 -2.04
C HIS A 68 7.01 2.04 -2.20
N VAL A 69 6.54 2.58 -1.09
CA VAL A 69 5.50 3.62 -1.04
C VAL A 69 5.99 4.78 -0.18
N GLU A 70 5.85 5.99 -0.69
CA GLU A 70 5.91 7.20 0.14
C GLU A 70 4.53 7.47 0.72
N ILE A 71 4.44 7.55 2.03
CA ILE A 71 3.22 7.94 2.75
C ILE A 71 3.45 9.33 3.37
N SER A 72 2.39 10.13 3.49
CA SER A 72 2.49 11.47 4.06
C SER A 72 1.36 11.73 5.04
N ARG A 73 1.69 12.47 6.11
CA ARG A 73 0.74 12.84 7.15
C ARG A 73 -0.37 13.71 6.57
N THR A 74 -1.61 13.44 6.98
CA THR A 74 -2.80 14.16 6.55
C THR A 74 -3.30 15.12 7.63
N VAL A 75 -4.28 15.95 7.28
CA VAL A 75 -5.01 16.79 8.22
C VAL A 75 -6.05 16.03 9.05
N CYS A 76 -6.36 14.79 8.68
CA CYS A 76 -7.36 13.98 9.37
C CYS A 76 -6.79 13.37 10.65
N GLU A 77 -7.53 13.51 11.75
CA GLU A 77 -7.20 12.86 13.01
C GLU A 77 -7.66 11.39 13.02
N LYS A 78 -6.88 10.53 13.66
CA LYS A 78 -7.16 9.08 13.73
C LYS A 78 -8.48 8.74 14.44
N ARG A 79 -8.91 9.58 15.39
CA ARG A 79 -10.14 9.38 16.17
C ARG A 79 -11.42 9.79 15.44
N GLY A 80 -11.31 10.55 14.34
CA GLY A 80 -12.46 11.13 13.64
C GLY A 80 -13.17 10.22 12.63
N HIS A 81 -12.81 8.93 12.55
CA HIS A 81 -13.34 7.97 11.55
C HIS A 81 -13.32 8.51 10.10
N SER A 82 -12.26 9.23 9.75
CA SER A 82 -12.18 9.89 8.44
C SER A 82 -11.85 8.91 7.31
N ASN A 83 -12.53 9.05 6.17
CA ASN A 83 -12.14 8.36 4.95
C ASN A 83 -10.83 8.95 4.40
N LEU A 84 -9.79 8.12 4.24
CA LEU A 84 -8.50 8.55 3.68
C LEU A 84 -8.64 9.19 2.29
N ASP A 85 -9.64 8.82 1.49
CA ASP A 85 -9.82 9.41 0.15
C ASP A 85 -10.11 10.92 0.22
N SER A 86 -10.89 11.35 1.20
CA SER A 86 -11.18 12.78 1.47
C SER A 86 -10.11 13.48 2.32
N CYS A 87 -9.11 12.75 2.83
CA CYS A 87 -8.06 13.34 3.65
C CYS A 87 -6.98 14.01 2.79
N HIS A 88 -6.83 15.32 2.97
CA HIS A 88 -5.76 16.12 2.37
C HIS A 88 -4.46 16.01 3.16
N PHE A 89 -3.33 16.18 2.48
CA PHE A 89 -2.01 16.20 3.13
C PHE A 89 -1.82 17.44 4.02
N GLN A 90 -0.99 17.31 5.04
CA GLN A 90 -0.62 18.45 5.90
C GLN A 90 0.05 19.56 5.09
N THR A 91 -0.43 20.78 5.30
CA THR A 91 0.17 22.00 4.73
C THR A 91 0.98 22.79 5.75
N LYS A 92 0.75 22.56 7.05
CA LYS A 92 1.49 23.22 8.13
C LYS A 92 2.89 22.61 8.23
N LYS A 93 3.94 23.40 7.92
CA LYS A 93 5.35 22.94 7.90
C LYS A 93 5.76 22.11 9.12
N LYS A 94 5.37 22.53 10.33
CA LYS A 94 5.71 21.83 11.59
C LYS A 94 5.04 20.45 11.74
N LEU A 95 3.93 20.21 11.03
CA LEU A 95 3.20 18.96 11.05
C LEU A 95 3.42 18.14 9.77
N GLN A 96 4.16 18.67 8.79
CA GLN A 96 4.48 17.89 7.60
C GLN A 96 5.43 16.77 7.96
N GLN A 97 5.06 15.56 7.56
CA GLN A 97 5.92 14.39 7.67
C GLN A 97 5.62 13.47 6.49
N MET A 98 6.70 12.96 5.90
CA MET A 98 6.68 11.95 4.85
C MET A 98 7.56 10.81 5.31
N LEU A 99 7.11 9.58 5.06
CA LEU A 99 7.85 8.36 5.38
C LEU A 99 7.95 7.49 4.14
N ARG A 100 9.07 6.80 4.01
CA ARG A 100 9.28 5.79 2.99
C ARG A 100 9.03 4.43 3.57
N CYS A 101 8.09 3.71 2.98
CA CYS A 101 7.66 2.43 3.48
C CYS A 101 7.93 1.31 2.48
N TYR A 102 8.29 0.15 3.01
CA TYR A 102 8.22 -1.12 2.33
C TYR A 102 7.04 -1.91 2.90
N PHE A 103 6.11 -2.28 2.02
CA PHE A 103 4.94 -3.10 2.35
C PHE A 103 4.98 -4.42 1.60
N GLU A 104 4.72 -5.52 2.30
CA GLU A 104 4.29 -6.76 1.68
C GLU A 104 2.83 -6.98 1.98
N VAL A 105 2.01 -7.14 0.93
CA VAL A 105 0.55 -7.25 1.05
C VAL A 105 0.08 -8.48 0.29
N TRP A 106 -0.52 -9.43 1.00
CA TRP A 106 -1.04 -10.66 0.43
C TRP A 106 -2.56 -10.60 0.33
N ILE A 107 -3.06 -10.56 -0.91
CA ILE A 107 -4.49 -10.50 -1.22
C ILE A 107 -4.93 -11.85 -1.75
N MET A 108 -5.98 -12.42 -1.16
CA MET A 108 -6.63 -13.67 -1.59
C MET A 108 -8.06 -13.33 -2.03
N PRO A 109 -8.27 -12.97 -3.31
CA PRO A 109 -9.56 -12.46 -3.78
C PRO A 109 -10.74 -13.41 -3.54
N TRP A 110 -10.53 -14.72 -3.74
CA TRP A 110 -11.57 -15.75 -3.56
C TRP A 110 -11.98 -15.95 -2.09
N LEU A 111 -11.15 -15.54 -1.14
CA LEU A 111 -11.49 -15.52 0.30
C LEU A 111 -11.91 -14.13 0.79
N GLN A 112 -11.92 -13.12 -0.09
CA GLN A 112 -12.15 -11.71 0.26
C GLN A 112 -11.22 -11.22 1.39
N LYS A 113 -10.01 -11.78 1.48
CA LYS A 113 -9.07 -11.53 2.58
C LYS A 113 -7.83 -10.80 2.07
N ALA A 114 -7.31 -9.89 2.90
CA ALA A 114 -6.02 -9.26 2.71
C ALA A 114 -5.22 -9.33 4.02
N GLN A 115 -3.91 -9.49 3.91
CA GLN A 115 -2.98 -9.47 5.03
C GLN A 115 -1.78 -8.59 4.68
N VAL A 116 -1.24 -7.89 5.68
CA VAL A 116 -0.04 -7.06 5.54
C VAL A 116 1.05 -7.65 6.44
N PRO A 117 1.71 -8.74 6.03
CA PRO A 117 2.74 -9.39 6.84
C PRO A 117 3.96 -8.49 7.12
N VAL A 118 4.26 -7.53 6.24
CA VAL A 118 5.39 -6.62 6.42
C VAL A 118 4.94 -5.18 6.21
N ALA A 119 5.24 -4.32 7.18
CA ALA A 119 5.08 -2.88 7.10
C ALA A 119 6.25 -2.20 7.81
N LEU A 120 7.25 -1.80 7.05
CA LEU A 120 8.48 -1.16 7.54
C LEU A 120 8.54 0.26 6.98
N CYS A 121 8.59 1.27 7.84
CA CYS A 121 8.64 2.68 7.43
C CYS A 121 9.80 3.40 8.12
N HIS A 122 10.45 4.31 7.39
CA HIS A 122 11.55 5.16 7.86
C HIS A 122 11.33 6.62 7.45
#